data_AF-A0A562Q8C8-F1
#
_entry.id   AF-A0A562Q8C8-F1
#
_cell.length_a   1.000
_cell.length_b   1.000
_cell.length_c   1.000
_cell.angle_alpha   90.00
_cell.angle_beta   90.00
_cell.angle_gamma   90.00
#
_symmetry.space_group_name_H-M   'P 1'
#
loop_
_entity.id
_entity.type
_entity.pdbx_description
1 polymer ?
#
loop_
_entity_poly.entity_id
_entity_poly.type
_entity_poly.pdbx_seq_one_letter_code
_entity_poly.pdbx_strand_id
1 'polypeptide(L)' 'MTQWKVVDAKGQTFIVEALTYVQDEHSARFYVGAELVKEIPKAVFVERVIE' A
#
# COMPACT_ATOMS: atom_id res chain seq x y z
N MET A 1 9.72 10.16 3.55
CA MET A 1 8.60 9.24 3.86
C MET A 1 7.67 9.27 2.66
N THR A 2 7.20 8.12 2.16
CA THR A 2 6.37 8.07 0.94
C THR A 2 4.98 7.54 1.28
N GLN A 3 3.97 8.32 0.90
CA GLN A 3 2.58 7.95 1.07
C GLN A 3 2.06 7.20 -0.14
N TRP A 4 1.19 6.22 0.12
CA TRP A 4 0.61 5.36 -0.88
C TRP A 4 -0.88 5.26 -0.67
N LYS A 5 -1.61 5.28 -1.78
CA LYS A 5 -3.04 5.04 -1.81
C LYS A 5 -3.27 3.55 -2.07
N VAL A 6 -3.82 2.86 -1.10
CA VAL A 6 -4.17 1.44 -1.18
C VAL A 6 -5.67 1.31 -1.34
N VAL A 7 -6.10 0.48 -2.29
CA VAL A 7 -7.52 0.15 -2.48
C VAL A 7 -7.70 -1.35 -2.21
N ASP A 8 -8.58 -1.68 -1.27
CA ASP A 8 -8.91 -3.05 -0.95
C ASP A 8 -9.83 -3.70 -1.99
N ALA A 9 -10.06 -5.01 -1.86
CA ALA A 9 -10.96 -5.75 -2.76
C ALA A 9 -12.43 -5.27 -2.71
N LYS A 10 -12.82 -4.46 -1.73
CA LYS A 10 -14.16 -3.90 -1.56
C LYS A 10 -14.24 -2.45 -2.09
N GLY A 11 -13.15 -1.89 -2.59
CA GLY A 11 -13.07 -0.51 -3.08
C GLY A 11 -12.82 0.53 -1.98
N GLN A 12 -12.53 0.11 -0.74
CA GLN A 12 -12.18 1.03 0.34
C GLN A 12 -10.77 1.56 0.13
N THR A 13 -10.62 2.87 0.27
CA THR A 13 -9.34 3.58 0.09
C THR A 13 -8.67 3.83 1.44
N PHE A 14 -7.38 3.53 1.52
CA PHE A 14 -6.52 3.80 2.66
C PHE A 14 -5.30 4.60 2.20
N ILE A 15 -4.92 5.60 2.98
CA ILE A 15 -3.62 6.26 2.81
C ILE A 15 -2.67 5.63 3.81
N VAL A 16 -1.58 5.05 3.30
CA VAL A 16 -0.61 4.32 4.10
C VAL A 16 0.76 4.93 3.93
N GLU A 17 1.51 5.00 5.03
CA GLU A 17 2.92 5.33 4.99
C GLU A 17 3.72 4.04 4.82
N ALA A 18 4.36 3.88 3.67
CA ALA A 18 5.27 2.76 3.46
C ALA A 18 6.63 3.11 4.06
N LEU A 19 7.15 2.22 4.92
CA LEU A 19 8.50 2.36 5.48
C LEU A 19 9.55 2.13 4.39
N THR A 20 9.29 1.18 3.50
CA THR A 20 10.11 0.84 2.35
C THR A 20 9.27 0.15 1.27
N TYR A 21 9.77 0.15 0.04
CA TYR A 21 9.17 -0.58 -1.08
C TYR A 21 10.26 -1.27 -1.90
N VAL A 22 9.93 -2.41 -2.49
CA VAL A 22 10.79 -3.12 -3.44
C VAL A 22 9.98 -3.29 -4.71
N GLN A 23 10.52 -2.82 -5.83
CA GLN A 23 9.92 -2.95 -7.14
C GLN A 23 10.86 -3.75 -8.04
N ASP A 24 10.30 -4.77 -8.71
CA ASP A 24 10.94 -5.47 -9.81
C ASP A 24 10.16 -5.21 -11.11
N GLU A 25 10.58 -5.84 -12.22
CA GLU A 25 9.98 -5.64 -13.54
C GLU A 25 8.49 -6.05 -13.62
N HIS A 26 8.02 -6.88 -12.68
CA HIS A 26 6.70 -7.50 -12.71
C HIS A 26 5.84 -7.17 -11.48
N SER A 27 6.44 -6.66 -10.39
CA SER A 27 5.74 -6.47 -9.12
C SER A 27 6.32 -5.34 -8.28
N ALA A 28 5.47 -4.73 -7.46
CA ALA A 28 5.88 -3.82 -6.39
C ALA A 28 5.36 -4.37 -5.05
N ARG A 29 6.26 -4.46 -4.06
CA ARG A 29 5.97 -4.89 -2.69
C ARG A 29 6.18 -3.71 -1.75
N PHE A 30 5.17 -3.45 -0.93
CA PHE A 30 5.16 -2.35 0.04
C PHE A 30 5.23 -2.91 1.45
N TYR A 31 6.13 -2.36 2.26
CA TYR A 31 6.26 -2.73 3.67
C TYR A 31 5.63 -1.64 4.52
N VAL A 32 4.49 -1.97 5.12
CA VAL A 32 3.72 -1.13 6.03
C VAL A 32 3.77 -1.70 7.45
N GLY A 33 3.43 -0.90 8.45
CA GLY A 33 3.39 -1.34 9.86
C GLY A 33 2.40 -2.49 10.08
N ALA A 34 2.76 -3.44 10.95
CA ALA A 34 1.99 -4.68 11.18
C ALA A 34 0.58 -4.45 11.76
N GLU A 35 0.36 -3.34 12.47
CA GLU A 35 -0.97 -2.95 12.96
C GLU A 35 -1.90 -2.59 11.79
N LEU A 36 -1.37 -1.88 10.80
CA LEU A 36 -2.10 -1.46 9.59
C LEU A 36 -2.51 -2.65 8.72
N VAL A 37 -1.69 -3.70 8.67
CA VAL A 37 -1.98 -4.94 7.91
C VAL A 37 -3.23 -5.65 8.43
N LYS A 38 -3.55 -5.53 9.73
CA LYS A 38 -4.76 -6.14 10.32
C LYS A 38 -6.04 -5.40 9.90
N GLU A 39 -5.92 -4.12 9.54
CA GLU A 39 -7.04 -3.25 9.19
C GLU A 39 -7.33 -3.25 7.68
N ILE A 40 -6.34 -3.56 6.84
CA ILE A 40 -6.46 -3.58 5.38
C ILE A 40 -6.64 -5.04 4.90
N PRO A 41 -7.87 -5.51 4.65
CA PRO A 41 -8.07 -6.81 4.01
C PRO A 41 -7.45 -6.81 2.61
N LYS A 42 -7.05 -7.99 2.11
CA LYS A 42 -6.36 -8.22 0.81
C LYS A 42 -6.47 -7.03 -0.17
N ALA A 43 -5.39 -6.25 -0.27
CA ALA A 43 -5.28 -5.12 -1.18
C ALA A 43 -5.16 -5.60 -2.63
N VAL A 44 -5.84 -4.91 -3.54
CA VAL A 44 -5.85 -5.25 -4.98
C VAL A 44 -5.08 -4.23 -5.81
N PHE A 45 -4.95 -2.98 -5.33
CA PHE A 45 -4.28 -1.92 -6.07
C PHE A 45 -3.55 -0.95 -5.13
N VAL A 46 -2.35 -0.52 -5.54
CA VAL A 46 -1.50 0.41 -4.78
C VAL A 46 -0.93 1.45 -5.75
N GLU A 47 -1.21 2.73 -5.50
CA GLU A 47 -0.71 3.86 -6.29
C GLU A 47 0.12 4.80 -5.41
N ARG A 48 1.24 5.30 -5.95
CA ARG A 48 2.07 6.27 -5.24
C ARG A 48 1.37 7.61 -5.22
N VAL A 49 1.24 8.21 -4.03
CA VAL A 49 0.85 9.61 -3.94
C VAL A 49 2.11 10.44 -4.19
N ILE A 50 2.15 11.15 -5.31
CA ILE A 50 3.20 12.13 -5.62
C ILE A 50 2.54 13.50 -5.43
N GLU A 51 3.01 14.26 -4.44
CA GLU A 51 2.81 15.71 -4.38
C GLU A 51 3.78 16.42 -5.31
#